data_AF-A0A2H0HR19-F1
#
_entry.id   AF-A0A2H0HR19-F1
#
_cell.length_a   1.000
_cell.length_b   1.000
_cell.length_c   1.000
_cell.angle_alpha   90.00
_cell.angle_beta   90.00
_cell.angle_gamma   90.00
#
_symmetry.space_group_name_H-M   'P 1'
#
loop_
_entity.id
_entity.type
_entity.pdbx_description
1 polymer ?
#
loop_
_entity_poly.entity_id
_entity_poly.type
_entity_poly.pdbx_seq_one_letter_code
_entity_poly.pdbx_strand_id
1 'polypeptide(L)' 'MTTGVALFFAGVAQAISAWLFFRHPGQKFWVVAPIWRASEFLSPVGVALWVGGMVLMWVGVAALFLAYLGR' A
#
# COMPACT_ATOMS: atom_id res chain seq x y z
N MET A 1 -17.96 6.98 6.78
CA MET A 1 -17.28 5.80 7.37
C MET A 1 -16.97 4.75 6.32
N THR A 2 -17.95 4.23 5.58
CA THR A 2 -17.76 3.20 4.54
C THR A 2 -16.69 3.54 3.49
N THR A 3 -16.66 4.77 2.97
CA THR A 3 -15.67 5.21 1.96
C THR A 3 -14.23 5.13 2.45
N GLY A 4 -13.94 5.58 3.67
CA GLY A 4 -12.59 5.55 4.23
C GLY A 4 -12.09 4.12 4.48
N VAL A 5 -12.98 3.23 4.91
CA VAL A 5 -12.69 1.79 5.05
C VAL A 5 -12.38 1.17 3.68
N ALA A 6 -13.19 1.46 2.66
CA ALA A 6 -12.98 0.95 1.31
C ALA A 6 -11.64 1.39 0.72
N LEU A 7 -11.27 2.67 0.88
CA LEU A 7 -9.98 3.21 0.43
C LEU A 7 -8.81 2.53 1.14
N PHE A 8 -8.92 2.32 2.46
CA PHE A 8 -7.89 1.64 3.23
C PHE A 8 -7.64 0.22 2.72
N PHE A 9 -8.70 -0.59 2.59
CA PHE A 9 -8.56 -1.97 2.12
C PHE A 9 -8.15 -2.06 0.65
N ALA A 10 -8.59 -1.13 -0.21
CA ALA A 10 -8.11 -1.04 -1.59
C ALA A 10 -6.60 -0.78 -1.63
N GLY A 11 -6.10 0.13 -0.79
CA GLY A 11 -4.66 0.42 -0.68
C GLY A 11 -3.85 -0.78 -0.16
N VAL A 12 -4.38 -1.49 0.84
CA VAL A 12 -3.77 -2.74 1.35
C VAL A 12 -3.71 -3.79 0.25
N ALA A 13 -4.82 -4.04 -0.45
CA ALA A 13 -4.89 -5.02 -1.52
C ALA A 13 -3.89 -4.67 -2.65
N GLN A 14 -3.84 -3.41 -3.07
CA GLN A 14 -2.90 -2.95 -4.08
C GLN A 14 -1.43 -3.15 -3.65
N ALA A 15 -1.09 -2.80 -2.41
CA ALA A 15 0.26 -2.98 -1.88
C ALA A 15 0.65 -4.47 -1.80
N ILE A 16 -0.29 -5.35 -1.44
CA ILE A 16 -0.08 -6.80 -1.43
C ILE A 16 0.08 -7.32 -2.86
N SER A 17 -0.77 -6.91 -3.80
CA SER A 17 -0.67 -7.30 -5.20
C SER A 17 0.67 -6.90 -5.81
N ALA A 18 1.20 -5.71 -5.47
CA ALA A 18 2.54 -5.30 -5.89
C ALA A 18 3.60 -6.32 -5.45
N TRP A 19 3.55 -6.76 -4.20
CA TRP A 19 4.47 -7.77 -3.65
C TRP A 19 4.32 -9.17 -4.23
N LEU A 20 3.09 -9.58 -4.56
CA LEU A 20 2.82 -10.91 -5.11
C LEU A 20 3.25 -11.03 -6.57
N PHE A 21 3.02 -10.00 -7.38
CA PHE A 21 3.18 -10.07 -8.84
C PHE A 21 4.45 -9.41 -9.37
N PHE A 22 5.00 -8.40 -8.68
CA PHE A 22 6.08 -7.57 -9.21
C PHE A 22 7.39 -7.65 -8.43
N ARG A 23 7.46 -8.58 -7.47
CA ARG A 23 8.65 -8.91 -6.68
C ARG A 23 9.73 -9.58 -7.54
N HIS A 24 10.99 -9.23 -7.29
CA HIS A 24 12.12 -9.93 -7.89
C HIS A 24 12.19 -11.39 -7.42
N PRO A 25 12.51 -12.34 -8.32
CA PRO A 25 12.64 -13.74 -7.97
C PRO A 25 13.73 -13.95 -6.89
N GLY A 26 13.47 -14.83 -5.93
CA GLY A 26 14.38 -15.11 -4.81
C GLY A 26 14.21 -14.23 -3.57
N GLN A 27 13.47 -13.12 -3.65
CA GLN A 27 13.17 -12.29 -2.48
C GLN A 27 12.05 -12.91 -1.63
N LYS A 28 12.18 -12.87 -0.29
CA LYS A 28 11.15 -13.39 0.63
C LYS A 28 10.03 -12.37 0.83
N PHE A 29 8.77 -12.83 0.93
CA PHE A 29 7.60 -11.96 1.11
C PHE A 29 7.61 -11.16 2.42
N TRP A 30 8.25 -11.70 3.46
CA TRP A 30 8.27 -11.14 4.81
C TRP A 30 9.47 -10.23 5.10
N VAL A 31 10.24 -9.86 4.07
CA VAL A 31 11.26 -8.83 4.26
C VAL A 31 10.54 -7.52 4.45
N VAL A 32 10.67 -6.91 5.62
CA VAL A 32 10.29 -5.51 5.83
C VAL A 32 11.18 -4.69 4.90
N ALA A 33 10.71 -4.45 3.68
CA ALA A 33 11.45 -3.64 2.72
C ALA A 33 11.26 -2.17 3.13
N PRO A 34 12.34 -1.48 3.51
CA PRO A 34 12.24 -0.05 3.73
C PRO A 34 11.87 0.64 2.41
N ILE A 35 11.02 1.67 2.50
CA ILE A 35 10.44 2.33 1.31
C ILE A 35 11.53 2.87 0.37
N TRP A 36 12.63 3.38 0.92
CA TRP A 36 13.76 3.91 0.16
C TRP A 36 14.60 2.84 -0.57
N ARG A 37 14.39 1.54 -0.30
CA ARG A 37 15.04 0.43 -1.00
C ARG A 37 14.06 -0.40 -1.81
N ALA A 38 12.82 0.08 -2.03
CA ALA A 38 11.78 -0.68 -2.72
C ALA A 38 12.22 -1.21 -4.09
N SER A 39 13.05 -0.46 -4.82
CA SER A 39 13.62 -0.84 -6.11
C SER A 39 14.55 -2.06 -6.07
N GLU A 40 15.05 -2.45 -4.90
CA GLU A 40 15.86 -3.68 -4.75
C GLU A 40 14.97 -4.93 -4.63
N PHE A 41 13.69 -4.77 -4.27
CA PHE A 41 12.76 -5.86 -4.00
C PHE A 41 11.68 -6.00 -5.07
N LEU A 42 11.29 -4.90 -5.69
CA LEU A 42 10.19 -4.80 -6.64
C LEU A 42 10.69 -4.21 -7.95
N SER A 43 10.13 -4.68 -9.06
CA SER A 43 10.26 -4.01 -10.35
C SER A 43 9.71 -2.57 -10.29
N PRO A 44 10.09 -1.68 -11.21
CA PRO A 44 9.64 -0.28 -11.20
C PRO A 44 8.12 -0.12 -11.14
N VAL A 45 7.37 -0.97 -11.84
CA VAL A 45 5.90 -1.00 -11.80
C VAL A 45 5.39 -1.43 -10.42
N GLY A 46 6.02 -2.45 -9.83
CA GLY A 46 5.71 -2.90 -8.47
C GLY A 46 5.95 -1.82 -7.43
N VAL A 47 7.04 -1.06 -7.53
CA VAL A 47 7.32 0.07 -6.64
C VAL A 47 6.22 1.12 -6.73
N ALA A 48 5.81 1.51 -7.94
CA ALA A 48 4.75 2.48 -8.14
C ALA A 48 3.41 2.00 -7.54
N LEU A 49 3.05 0.73 -7.77
CA LEU A 49 1.83 0.14 -7.20
C LEU A 49 1.90 0.06 -5.68
N TRP A 50 3.05 -0.32 -5.12
CA TRP A 50 3.24 -0.47 -3.67
C TRP A 50 3.18 0.88 -2.95
N VAL A 51 3.91 1.88 -3.44
CA VAL A 51 3.89 3.25 -2.91
C VAL A 51 2.50 3.87 -3.08
N GLY A 52 1.88 3.71 -4.26
CA GLY A 52 0.51 4.17 -4.49
C GLY A 52 -0.50 3.53 -3.54
N GLY A 53 -0.35 2.22 -3.26
CA GLY A 53 -1.17 1.51 -2.28
C GLY A 53 -1.00 2.07 -0.87
N MET A 54 0.23 2.35 -0.44
CA MET A 54 0.50 3.00 0.85
C MET A 54 -0.13 4.39 0.95
N VAL A 55 -0.02 5.22 -0.09
CA VAL A 55 -0.67 6.54 -0.12
C VAL A 55 -2.19 6.39 0.00
N LEU A 56 -2.78 5.45 -0.74
CA LEU A 56 -4.22 5.20 -0.70
C LEU A 56 -4.68 4.73 0.69
N MET A 57 -3.89 3.90 1.37
CA MET A 57 -4.14 3.50 2.77
C MET A 57 -4.20 4.72 3.69
N TRP A 58 -3.20 5.61 3.61
CA TRP A 58 -3.14 6.83 4.43
C TRP A 58 -4.28 7.80 4.13
N VAL A 59 -4.68 7.94 2.86
CA VAL A 59 -5.85 8.71 2.47
C VAL A 59 -7.13 8.11 3.09
N GLY A 60 -7.26 6.78 3.07
CA GLY A 60 -8.37 6.08 3.75
C GLY A 60 -8.41 6.35 5.25
N VAL A 61 -7.27 6.31 5.93
CA VAL A 61 -7.14 6.64 7.36
C VAL A 61 -7.53 8.10 7.63
N ALA A 62 -7.02 9.05 6.83
CA ALA A 62 -7.36 10.46 6.97
C ALA A 62 -8.86 10.70 6.76
N ALA A 63 -9.47 10.06 5.78
CA ALA A 63 -10.92 10.14 5.53
C ALA A 63 -11.75 9.57 6.69
N LEU A 64 -11.30 8.48 7.32
CA LEU A 64 -11.93 7.94 8.53
C LEU A 64 -11.82 8.91 9.70
N PHE A 65 -10.65 9.50 9.90
CA PHE A 65 -10.40 10.46 10.98
C PHE A 65 -11.25 11.73 10.83
N LEU A 66 -11.31 12.32 9.64
CA LEU A 66 -12.17 13.46 9.35
C LEU A 66 -13.65 13.14 9.55
N ALA A 67 -14.09 11.96 9.11
CA ALA A 67 -15.47 11.52 9.32
C ALA A 67 -15.80 11.26 10.80
N TYR A 68 -14.79 10.98 11.64
CA TYR A 68 -14.95 10.83 13.08
C TYR A 68 -15.05 12.19 13.78
N LEU A 69 -14.22 13.17 13.41
CA LEU A 69 -14.23 14.51 14.01
C LEU A 69 -15.47 15.35 13.66
N GLY A 70 -16.10 15.09 12.51
CA GLY A 70 -17.32 15.78 12.08
C GLY A 70 -18.62 15.24 12.71
N ARG A 71 -18.53 14.34 13.69
CA ARG A 71 -19.65 13.80 14.48
C ARG A 71 -19.57 14.29 15.90
#